data_AF-A0A6H0D036-F1
#
_entry.id   AF-A0A6H0D036-F1
#
_cell.length_a   1.000
_cell.length_b   1.000
_cell.length_c   1.000
_cell.angle_alpha   90.00
_cell.angle_beta   90.00
_cell.angle_gamma   90.00
#
_symmetry.space_group_name_H-M   'P 1'
#
loop_
_entity.id
_entity.type
_entity.pdbx_description
1 polymer ?
#
loop_
_entity_poly.entity_id
_entity_poly.type
_entity_poly.pdbx_seq_one_letter_code
_entity_poly.pdbx_strand_id
1 'polypeptide(L)'
;MPDLPLPERLLLLGADFTRHRDVLTRINSAHTAYATGAAAEHIPVTQALARGALDARDAISTAPGLHHSPDVERAIVRMTQLATLAVVAADHLIDAVDLLSHTVSHHPGQGPATAPPAAQTAQAARHSRLAEQLTSLGAEDCLAAAGLLARELRQQHPGAFRPPPALSPTQRAALEAVAAGRVTLDQHGVLVERGTGRMAITTIRSLESRGLVQREPCALWMHDERPHLTPEGCQALAATLANLGQPRSAPPAAIPPTAKAAVTRSATR
;
A
#
# COMPACT_ATOMS: atom_id res chain seq x y z
N MET A 1 -11.26 1.61 -18.72
CA MET A 1 -10.78 0.54 -17.83
C MET A 1 -12.01 -0.16 -17.27
N PRO A 2 -12.05 -1.51 -17.22
CA PRO A 2 -13.16 -2.21 -16.57
C PRO A 2 -13.32 -1.71 -15.13
N ASP A 3 -14.55 -1.70 -14.63
CA ASP A 3 -14.85 -1.29 -13.25
C ASP A 3 -14.19 -2.27 -12.26
N LEU A 4 -13.01 -1.89 -11.77
CA LEU A 4 -12.29 -2.67 -10.77
C LEU A 4 -13.08 -2.68 -9.46
N PRO A 5 -13.18 -3.83 -8.76
CA PRO A 5 -13.73 -3.90 -7.42
C PRO A 5 -13.09 -2.87 -6.49
N LEU A 6 -13.89 -2.23 -5.63
CA LEU A 6 -13.41 -1.15 -4.73
C LEU A 6 -12.17 -1.54 -3.90
N PRO A 7 -12.08 -2.75 -3.28
CA PRO A 7 -10.89 -3.13 -2.54
C PRO A 7 -9.64 -3.18 -3.41
N GLU A 8 -9.75 -3.69 -4.64
CA GLU A 8 -8.63 -3.77 -5.59
C GLU A 8 -8.18 -2.38 -6.04
N ARG A 9 -9.14 -1.48 -6.30
CA ARG A 9 -8.85 -0.07 -6.62
C ARG A 9 -8.09 0.63 -5.50
N LEU A 10 -8.45 0.39 -4.24
CA LEU A 10 -7.73 0.94 -3.09
C LEU A 10 -6.32 0.37 -2.97
N LEU A 11 -6.12 -0.93 -3.22
CA LEU A 11 -4.78 -1.54 -3.22
C LEU A 11 -3.88 -0.94 -4.31
N LEU A 12 -4.43 -0.66 -5.50
CA LEU A 12 -3.68 0.03 -6.56
C LEU A 12 -3.31 1.46 -6.17
N LEU A 13 -4.25 2.22 -5.57
CA LEU A 13 -3.94 3.55 -5.04
C LEU A 13 -2.83 3.50 -3.98
N GLY A 14 -2.84 2.48 -3.11
CA GLY A 14 -1.76 2.26 -2.14
C GLY A 14 -0.39 2.00 -2.79
N ALA A 15 -0.36 1.31 -3.93
CA ALA A 15 0.88 1.14 -4.70
C ALA A 15 1.39 2.47 -5.26
N ASP A 16 0.49 3.36 -5.71
CA ASP A 16 0.88 4.70 -6.20
C ASP A 16 1.43 5.58 -5.06
N PHE A 17 0.84 5.53 -3.86
CA PHE A 17 1.42 6.17 -2.68
C PHE A 17 2.81 5.63 -2.33
N THR A 18 3.03 4.33 -2.51
CA THR A 18 4.36 3.72 -2.29
C THR A 18 5.39 4.24 -3.28
N ARG A 19 5.06 4.28 -4.58
CA ARG A 19 5.95 4.83 -5.62
C ARG A 19 6.24 6.30 -5.39
N HIS A 20 5.22 7.07 -5.01
CA HIS A 20 5.37 8.49 -4.66
C HIS A 20 6.34 8.68 -3.49
N ARG A 21 6.19 7.90 -2.41
CA ARG A 21 7.11 7.94 -1.28
C ARG A 21 8.55 7.65 -1.69
N ASP A 22 8.77 6.60 -2.50
CA ASP A 22 10.12 6.25 -2.97
C ASP A 22 10.78 7.40 -3.76
N VAL A 23 10.00 8.09 -4.60
CA VAL A 23 10.48 9.26 -5.35
C VAL A 23 10.80 10.41 -4.42
N LEU A 24 9.96 10.70 -3.42
CA LEU A 24 10.24 11.75 -2.43
C LEU A 24 11.47 11.45 -1.59
N THR A 25 11.66 10.20 -1.16
CA THR A 25 12.87 9.78 -0.45
C THR A 25 14.12 10.01 -1.31
N ARG A 26 14.06 9.72 -2.62
CA ARG A 26 15.15 10.02 -3.56
C ARG A 26 15.39 11.52 -3.73
N ILE A 27 14.34 12.32 -3.85
CA ILE A 27 14.46 13.80 -3.94
C ILE A 27 15.15 14.33 -2.68
N ASN A 28 14.76 13.83 -1.51
CA ASN A 28 15.31 14.23 -0.22
C ASN A 28 16.77 13.80 -0.01
N SER A 29 17.23 12.78 -0.73
CA SER A 29 18.64 12.34 -0.69
C SER A 29 19.52 13.02 -1.74
N ALA A 30 18.94 13.54 -2.83
CA ALA A 30 19.67 14.09 -3.96
C ALA A 30 20.31 15.47 -3.70
N HIS A 31 21.27 15.84 -4.55
CA HIS A 31 21.84 17.19 -4.56
C HIS A 31 20.83 18.25 -5.01
N THR A 32 21.01 19.47 -4.51
CA THR A 32 20.04 20.59 -4.60
C THR A 32 19.57 20.91 -6.01
N ALA A 33 20.47 20.94 -7.00
CA ALA A 33 20.11 21.27 -8.39
C ALA A 33 19.19 20.21 -9.04
N TYR A 34 19.41 18.93 -8.72
CA TYR A 34 18.55 17.84 -9.19
C TYR A 34 17.22 17.83 -8.44
N ALA A 35 17.24 18.15 -7.14
CA ALA A 35 16.05 18.16 -6.29
C ALA A 35 14.99 19.16 -6.78
N THR A 36 15.37 20.34 -7.28
CA THR A 36 14.41 21.35 -7.78
C THR A 36 13.57 20.83 -8.95
N GLY A 37 14.22 20.33 -10.00
CA GLY A 37 13.52 19.82 -11.19
C GLY A 37 12.66 18.61 -10.86
N ALA A 38 13.22 17.66 -10.09
CA ALA A 38 12.49 16.47 -9.66
C ALA A 38 11.29 16.80 -8.77
N ALA A 39 11.40 17.76 -7.85
CA ALA A 39 10.27 18.18 -7.01
C ALA A 39 9.16 18.83 -7.85
N ALA A 40 9.51 19.70 -8.82
CA ALA A 40 8.55 20.35 -9.70
C ALA A 40 7.77 19.35 -10.56
N GLU A 41 8.47 18.37 -11.14
CA GLU A 41 7.87 17.29 -11.93
C GLU A 41 6.95 16.39 -11.09
N HIS A 42 7.14 16.35 -9.76
CA HIS A 42 6.38 15.47 -8.88
C HIS A 42 5.11 16.10 -8.28
N ILE A 43 4.96 17.43 -8.32
CA ILE A 43 3.75 18.13 -7.86
C ILE A 43 2.47 17.55 -8.52
N PRO A 44 2.40 17.36 -9.86
CA PRO A 44 1.22 16.78 -10.50
C PRO A 44 0.92 15.35 -10.04
N VAL A 45 1.94 14.56 -9.68
CA VAL A 45 1.78 13.20 -9.17
C VAL A 45 1.10 13.24 -7.80
N THR A 46 1.57 14.10 -6.89
CA THR A 46 0.96 14.28 -5.56
C THR A 46 -0.49 14.74 -5.66
N GLN A 47 -0.79 15.67 -6.59
CA GLN A 47 -2.16 16.10 -6.86
C GLN A 47 -3.02 14.97 -7.45
N ALA A 48 -2.46 14.11 -8.30
CA ALA A 48 -3.15 12.95 -8.84
C ALA A 48 -3.51 11.94 -7.73
N LEU A 49 -2.65 11.75 -6.72
CA LEU A 49 -2.97 10.93 -5.55
C LEU A 49 -4.15 11.50 -4.75
N ALA A 50 -4.19 12.82 -4.55
CA ALA A 50 -5.30 13.48 -3.88
C ALA A 50 -6.62 13.24 -4.63
N ARG A 51 -6.61 13.40 -5.96
CA ARG A 51 -7.77 13.09 -6.82
C ARG A 51 -8.16 11.62 -6.76
N GLY A 52 -7.19 10.71 -6.84
CA GLY A 52 -7.43 9.27 -6.74
C GLY A 52 -8.10 8.86 -5.43
N ALA A 53 -7.72 9.49 -4.31
CA ALA A 53 -8.35 9.29 -3.01
C ALA A 53 -9.78 9.86 -2.95
N LEU A 54 -10.04 11.04 -3.53
CA LEU A 54 -11.39 11.58 -3.67
C LEU A 54 -12.28 10.71 -4.57
N ASP A 55 -11.76 10.26 -5.72
CA ASP A 55 -12.52 9.39 -6.61
C ASP A 55 -12.83 8.04 -5.96
N ALA A 56 -11.91 7.52 -5.13
CA ALA A 56 -12.14 6.31 -4.34
C ALA A 56 -13.23 6.55 -3.27
N ARG A 57 -13.18 7.68 -2.55
CA ARG A 57 -14.23 8.08 -1.60
C ARG A 57 -15.59 8.13 -2.30
N ASP A 58 -15.69 8.82 -3.43
CA ASP A 58 -16.94 9.01 -4.15
C ASP A 58 -17.46 7.67 -4.71
N ALA A 59 -16.57 6.81 -5.20
CA ALA A 59 -16.92 5.46 -5.61
C ALA A 59 -17.45 4.60 -4.45
N ILE A 60 -16.91 4.73 -3.24
CA ILE A 60 -17.44 4.06 -2.04
C ILE A 60 -18.83 4.60 -1.69
N SER A 61 -19.01 5.92 -1.69
CA SER A 61 -20.28 6.56 -1.32
C SER A 61 -21.41 6.29 -2.31
N THR A 62 -21.09 6.05 -3.59
CA THR A 62 -22.07 5.84 -4.67
C THR A 62 -22.21 4.37 -5.09
N ALA A 63 -21.48 3.46 -4.45
CA ALA A 63 -21.49 2.05 -4.81
C ALA A 63 -22.87 1.41 -4.65
N PRO A 64 -23.47 0.86 -5.72
CA PRO A 64 -24.77 0.23 -5.64
C PRO A 64 -24.71 -1.02 -4.75
N GLY A 65 -25.65 -1.13 -3.80
CA GLY A 65 -25.75 -2.28 -2.92
C GLY A 65 -24.70 -2.34 -1.80
N LEU A 66 -23.94 -1.25 -1.57
CA LEU A 66 -23.09 -1.09 -0.40
C LEU A 66 -23.86 -0.30 0.68
N HIS A 67 -24.38 -0.97 1.70
CA HIS A 67 -25.04 -0.27 2.80
C HIS A 67 -24.05 0.55 3.64
N HIS A 68 -24.49 1.69 4.15
CA HIS A 68 -23.70 2.53 5.06
C HIS A 68 -23.55 1.82 6.40
N SER A 69 -22.46 1.07 6.55
CA SER A 69 -22.04 0.47 7.81
C SER A 69 -20.94 1.33 8.45
N PRO A 70 -20.67 1.16 9.76
CA PRO A 70 -19.55 1.83 10.42
C PRO A 70 -18.19 1.57 9.76
N ASP A 71 -18.00 0.39 9.15
CA ASP A 71 -16.75 0.05 8.45
C ASP A 71 -16.64 0.80 7.10
N VAL A 72 -17.76 0.98 6.38
CA VAL A 72 -17.82 1.80 5.17
C VAL A 72 -17.56 3.27 5.49
N GLU A 73 -18.17 3.81 6.54
CA GLU A 73 -17.92 5.19 7.00
C GLU A 73 -16.45 5.41 7.37
N ARG A 74 -15.82 4.47 8.08
CA ARG A 74 -14.38 4.54 8.38
C ARG A 74 -13.52 4.55 7.11
N ALA A 75 -13.89 3.77 6.10
CA ALA A 75 -13.18 3.77 4.82
C ALA A 75 -13.32 5.13 4.10
N ILE A 76 -14.52 5.72 4.06
CA ILE A 76 -14.78 7.05 3.49
C ILE A 76 -13.96 8.13 4.21
N VAL A 77 -13.95 8.12 5.55
CA VAL A 77 -13.20 9.09 6.36
C VAL A 77 -11.70 8.98 6.07
N ARG A 78 -11.16 7.76 6.00
CA ARG A 78 -9.75 7.52 5.65
C ARG A 78 -9.39 8.07 4.27
N MET A 79 -10.23 7.84 3.26
CA MET A 79 -9.97 8.37 1.91
C MET A 79 -10.04 9.90 1.86
N THR A 80 -10.96 10.50 2.64
CA THR A 80 -11.05 11.95 2.79
C THR A 80 -9.78 12.52 3.45
N GLN A 81 -9.33 11.90 4.54
CA GLN A 81 -8.10 12.31 5.23
C GLN A 81 -6.88 12.18 4.32
N LEU A 82 -6.77 11.07 3.58
CA LEU A 82 -5.67 10.82 2.66
C LEU A 82 -5.62 11.85 1.52
N ALA A 83 -6.78 12.22 0.96
CA ALA A 83 -6.87 13.28 -0.03
C ALA A 83 -6.37 14.62 0.52
N THR A 84 -6.81 15.01 1.72
CA THR A 84 -6.36 16.25 2.37
C THR A 84 -4.85 16.25 2.62
N LEU A 85 -4.29 15.14 3.12
CA LEU A 85 -2.85 15.02 3.36
C LEU A 85 -2.05 15.13 2.06
N ALA A 86 -2.55 14.54 0.96
CA ALA A 86 -1.91 14.66 -0.35
C ALA A 86 -1.98 16.08 -0.92
N VAL A 87 -3.06 16.83 -0.71
CA VAL A 87 -3.13 18.26 -1.08
C VAL A 87 -2.08 19.08 -0.32
N VAL A 88 -2.03 18.93 1.01
CA VAL A 88 -1.05 19.65 1.84
C VAL A 88 0.40 19.26 1.48
N ALA A 89 0.63 17.99 1.14
CA ALA A 89 1.92 17.54 0.64
C ALA A 89 2.28 18.21 -0.69
N ALA A 90 1.33 18.39 -1.61
CA ALA A 90 1.55 19.10 -2.87
C ALA A 90 1.90 20.57 -2.62
N ASP A 91 1.22 21.25 -1.69
CA ASP A 91 1.51 22.63 -1.30
C ASP A 91 2.95 22.76 -0.77
N HIS A 92 3.39 21.81 0.08
CA HIS A 92 4.78 21.80 0.54
C HIS A 92 5.79 21.56 -0.59
N LEU A 93 5.47 20.77 -1.61
CA LEU A 93 6.36 20.63 -2.76
C LEU A 93 6.43 21.91 -3.60
N ILE A 94 5.32 22.64 -3.74
CA ILE A 94 5.29 23.98 -4.37
C ILE A 94 6.20 24.94 -3.59
N ASP A 95 6.02 25.04 -2.27
CA ASP A 95 6.87 25.88 -1.40
C ASP A 95 8.36 25.54 -1.56
N ALA A 96 8.69 24.24 -1.62
CA ALA A 96 10.07 23.79 -1.79
C ALA A 96 10.65 24.23 -3.14
N VAL A 97 9.88 24.09 -4.22
CA VAL A 97 10.29 24.50 -5.58
C VAL A 97 10.46 26.01 -5.68
N ASP A 98 9.56 26.79 -5.08
CA ASP A 98 9.64 28.26 -5.09
C ASP A 98 10.90 28.74 -4.36
N LEU A 99 11.15 28.20 -3.15
CA LEU A 99 12.37 28.49 -2.38
C LEU A 99 13.64 28.18 -3.17
N LEU A 100 13.67 27.04 -3.87
CA LEU A 100 14.83 26.67 -4.69
C LEU A 100 14.95 27.53 -5.95
N SER A 101 13.84 27.90 -6.59
CA SER A 101 13.83 28.71 -7.81
C SER A 101 14.28 30.16 -7.59
N HIS A 102 13.95 30.72 -6.42
CA HIS A 102 14.47 32.04 -6.01
C HIS A 102 15.99 32.05 -5.89
N THR A 103 16.61 30.94 -5.48
CA THR A 103 18.08 30.88 -5.40
C THR A 103 18.76 30.88 -6.77
N VAL A 104 18.12 30.31 -7.80
CA VAL A 104 18.66 30.22 -9.17
C VAL A 104 18.52 31.54 -9.92
N SER A 105 17.44 32.29 -9.67
CA SER A 105 17.08 33.49 -10.44
C SER A 105 17.93 34.74 -10.11
N HIS A 106 18.72 34.72 -9.03
CA HIS A 106 19.42 35.91 -8.56
C HIS A 106 20.80 36.18 -9.19
N HIS A 107 21.28 35.45 -10.21
CA HIS A 107 22.65 35.65 -10.75
C HIS A 107 22.79 35.66 -12.29
N PRO A 108 22.25 36.65 -13.02
CA PRO A 108 22.76 37.03 -14.33
C PRO A 108 23.68 38.26 -14.20
N GLY A 109 24.94 38.08 -13.77
CA GLY A 109 25.97 39.12 -13.93
C GLY A 109 26.96 39.36 -12.79
N GLN A 110 26.85 38.70 -11.63
CA GLN A 110 27.77 38.90 -10.50
C GLN A 110 28.65 37.68 -10.23
N GLY A 111 29.89 37.70 -10.75
CA GLY A 111 31.04 36.98 -10.21
C GLY A 111 30.90 35.45 -10.02
N PRO A 112 31.90 34.77 -9.42
CA PRO A 112 31.81 33.35 -9.14
C PRO A 112 30.60 33.05 -8.25
N ALA A 113 29.77 32.10 -8.70
CA ALA A 113 28.50 31.74 -8.09
C ALA A 113 28.59 31.66 -6.56
N THR A 114 27.98 32.62 -5.86
CA THR A 114 27.77 32.47 -4.43
C THR A 114 26.74 31.35 -4.24
N ALA A 115 27.12 30.35 -3.46
CA ALA A 115 26.24 29.22 -3.15
C ALA A 115 24.89 29.74 -2.62
N PRO A 116 23.76 29.06 -2.92
CA PRO A 116 22.45 29.44 -2.40
C PRO A 116 22.52 29.61 -0.88
N PRO A 117 21.77 30.56 -0.30
CA PRO A 117 21.78 30.76 1.15
C PRO A 117 21.41 29.44 1.82
N ALA A 118 22.31 28.90 2.66
CA ALA A 118 22.13 27.60 3.30
C ALA A 118 20.77 27.46 4.01
N ALA A 119 20.23 28.57 4.51
CA ALA A 119 18.91 28.65 5.12
C ALA A 119 17.75 28.32 4.15
N GLN A 120 17.76 28.83 2.91
CA GLN A 120 16.69 28.58 1.93
C GLN A 120 16.71 27.12 1.47
N THR A 121 17.90 26.57 1.21
CA THR A 121 18.07 25.15 0.89
C THR A 121 17.57 24.25 2.02
N ALA A 122 17.91 24.57 3.28
CA ALA A 122 17.45 23.81 4.44
C ALA A 122 15.92 23.89 4.61
N GLN A 123 15.32 25.06 4.36
CA GLN A 123 13.88 25.26 4.38
C GLN A 123 13.20 24.42 3.30
N ALA A 124 13.67 24.44 2.04
CA ALA A 124 13.11 23.63 0.96
C ALA A 124 13.20 22.11 1.25
N ALA A 125 14.33 21.65 1.79
CA ALA A 125 14.50 20.26 2.23
C ALA A 125 13.58 19.89 3.40
N ARG A 126 13.22 20.85 4.26
CA ARG A 126 12.19 20.64 5.31
C ARG A 126 10.82 20.45 4.69
N HIS A 127 10.41 21.30 3.74
CA HIS A 127 9.12 21.17 3.05
C HIS A 127 9.00 19.83 2.30
N SER A 128 10.04 19.43 1.58
CA SER A 128 10.05 18.14 0.87
C SER A 128 9.95 16.93 1.82
N ARG A 129 10.58 16.98 3.00
CA ARG A 129 10.42 15.97 4.05
C ARG A 129 9.03 15.95 4.68
N LEU A 130 8.39 17.12 4.84
CA LEU A 130 7.00 17.18 5.32
C LEU A 130 6.05 16.53 4.31
N ALA A 131 6.22 16.79 3.01
CA ALA A 131 5.44 16.12 1.97
C ALA A 131 5.58 14.59 2.02
N GLU A 132 6.81 14.08 2.22
CA GLU A 132 7.08 12.65 2.40
C GLU A 132 6.38 12.09 3.65
N GLN A 133 6.47 12.80 4.78
CA GLN A 133 5.86 12.38 6.05
C GLN A 133 4.34 12.31 5.96
N LEU A 134 3.70 13.33 5.38
CA LEU A 134 2.24 13.43 5.23
C LEU A 134 1.68 12.30 4.36
N THR A 135 2.43 11.83 3.36
CA THR A 135 2.00 10.77 2.44
C THR A 135 2.52 9.38 2.84
N SER A 136 3.39 9.29 3.84
CA SER A 136 4.06 8.03 4.23
C SER A 136 3.12 6.91 4.69
N LEU A 137 1.92 7.25 5.15
CA LEU A 137 0.90 6.28 5.60
C LEU A 137 -0.10 5.90 4.51
N GLY A 138 -0.01 6.50 3.31
CA GLY A 138 -1.04 6.34 2.29
C GLY A 138 -1.28 4.90 1.86
N ALA A 139 -0.21 4.11 1.71
CA ALA A 139 -0.32 2.68 1.39
C ALA A 139 -0.98 1.87 2.51
N GLU A 140 -0.65 2.17 3.77
CA GLU A 140 -1.22 1.50 4.94
C GLU A 140 -2.71 1.84 5.13
N ASP A 141 -3.07 3.11 4.92
CA ASP A 141 -4.46 3.56 5.02
C ASP A 141 -5.32 3.00 3.88
N CYS A 142 -4.76 2.90 2.66
CA CYS A 142 -5.40 2.23 1.53
C CYS A 142 -5.62 0.74 1.81
N LEU A 143 -4.62 0.03 2.35
CA LEU A 143 -4.76 -1.38 2.74
C LEU A 143 -5.82 -1.57 3.83
N ALA A 144 -5.83 -0.71 4.85
CA ALA A 144 -6.82 -0.74 5.92
C ALA A 144 -8.24 -0.50 5.40
N ALA A 145 -8.43 0.50 4.53
CA ALA A 145 -9.70 0.78 3.89
C ALA A 145 -10.15 -0.38 2.97
N ALA A 146 -9.24 -0.95 2.18
CA ALA A 146 -9.51 -2.13 1.37
C ALA A 146 -9.99 -3.31 2.22
N GLY A 147 -9.38 -3.51 3.39
CA GLY A 147 -9.78 -4.56 4.33
C GLY A 147 -11.18 -4.35 4.92
N LEU A 148 -11.52 -3.10 5.29
CA LEU A 148 -12.87 -2.75 5.76
C LEU A 148 -13.92 -3.06 4.69
N LEU A 149 -13.71 -2.59 3.46
CA LEU A 149 -14.64 -2.79 2.36
C LEU A 149 -14.75 -4.25 1.92
N ALA A 150 -13.63 -4.98 1.86
CA ALA A 150 -13.63 -6.39 1.46
C ALA A 150 -14.48 -7.25 2.40
N ARG A 151 -14.41 -6.99 3.72
CA ARG A 151 -15.25 -7.67 4.72
C ARG A 151 -16.71 -7.27 4.60
N GLU A 152 -17.01 -5.99 4.48
CA GLU A 152 -18.39 -5.51 4.36
C GLU A 152 -19.06 -6.08 3.11
N LEU A 153 -18.42 -5.95 1.95
CA LEU A 153 -18.93 -6.48 0.69
C LEU A 153 -19.17 -8.00 0.78
N ARG A 154 -18.32 -8.74 1.49
CA ARG A 154 -18.48 -10.19 1.68
C ARG A 154 -19.66 -10.52 2.58
N GLN A 155 -19.91 -9.72 3.61
CA GLN A 155 -21.06 -9.87 4.49
C GLN A 155 -22.37 -9.58 3.77
N GLN A 156 -22.40 -8.52 2.96
CA GLN A 156 -23.59 -8.10 2.21
C GLN A 156 -23.87 -8.99 0.99
N HIS A 157 -22.81 -9.54 0.35
CA HIS A 157 -22.92 -10.37 -0.85
C HIS A 157 -22.19 -11.72 -0.68
N PRO A 158 -22.76 -12.67 0.09
CA PRO A 158 -22.18 -14.00 0.28
C PRO A 158 -22.11 -14.77 -1.05
N GLY A 159 -20.97 -14.72 -1.72
CA GLY A 159 -20.74 -15.39 -3.01
C GLY A 159 -20.12 -14.52 -4.09
N ALA A 160 -20.11 -13.19 -3.92
CA ALA A 160 -19.52 -12.27 -4.90
C ALA A 160 -17.99 -12.36 -4.98
N PHE A 161 -17.34 -12.89 -3.93
CA PHE A 161 -15.88 -13.02 -3.87
C PHE A 161 -15.41 -14.36 -4.40
N ARG A 162 -14.37 -14.29 -5.25
CA ARG A 162 -13.56 -15.45 -5.62
C ARG A 162 -12.98 -16.10 -4.35
N PRO A 163 -12.90 -17.44 -4.27
CA PRO A 163 -12.25 -18.10 -3.14
C PRO A 163 -10.80 -17.60 -3.00
N PRO A 164 -10.35 -17.29 -1.77
CA PRO A 164 -8.99 -16.83 -1.55
C PRO A 164 -8.00 -17.93 -1.97
N PRO A 165 -6.86 -17.58 -2.58
CA PRO A 165 -5.85 -18.58 -2.87
C PRO A 165 -5.31 -19.19 -1.57
N ALA A 166 -4.90 -20.45 -1.63
CA ALA A 166 -4.20 -21.09 -0.52
C ALA A 166 -2.84 -20.39 -0.31
N LEU A 167 -2.76 -19.50 0.68
CA LEU A 167 -1.55 -18.81 1.11
C LEU A 167 -1.15 -19.32 2.48
N SER A 168 0.14 -19.59 2.67
CA SER A 168 0.66 -19.82 4.02
C SER A 168 0.54 -18.53 4.85
N PRO A 169 0.52 -18.61 6.20
CA PRO A 169 0.50 -17.42 7.04
C PRO A 169 1.64 -16.44 6.70
N THR A 170 2.83 -16.94 6.38
CA THR A 170 4.00 -16.14 5.98
C THR A 170 3.81 -15.49 4.62
N GLN A 171 3.26 -16.20 3.63
CA GLN A 171 2.97 -15.62 2.30
C GLN A 171 1.91 -14.52 2.38
N ARG A 172 0.88 -14.71 3.21
CA ARG A 172 -0.14 -13.68 3.45
C ARG A 172 0.46 -12.44 4.12
N ALA A 173 1.23 -12.62 5.20
CA ALA A 173 1.90 -11.50 5.87
C ALA A 173 2.86 -10.76 4.92
N ALA A 174 3.52 -11.50 4.03
CA ALA A 174 4.35 -10.92 2.98
C ALA A 174 3.55 -10.09 1.97
N LEU A 175 2.41 -10.62 1.50
CA LEU A 175 1.54 -9.93 0.56
C LEU A 175 0.95 -8.64 1.17
N GLU A 176 0.54 -8.67 2.43
CA GLU A 176 0.10 -7.49 3.19
C GLU A 176 1.23 -6.47 3.38
N ALA A 177 2.46 -6.93 3.68
CA ALA A 177 3.61 -6.04 3.80
C ALA A 177 3.99 -5.37 2.47
N VAL A 178 3.88 -6.10 1.35
CA VAL A 178 4.05 -5.55 -0.01
C VAL A 178 2.98 -4.50 -0.30
N ALA A 179 1.72 -4.81 -0.02
CA ALA A 179 0.60 -3.88 -0.21
C ALA A 179 0.73 -2.59 0.62
N ALA A 180 1.27 -2.70 1.83
CA ALA A 180 1.56 -1.58 2.72
C ALA A 180 2.82 -0.79 2.32
N GLY A 181 3.51 -1.16 1.24
CA GLY A 181 4.74 -0.48 0.80
C GLY A 181 5.92 -0.66 1.74
N ARG A 182 5.92 -1.71 2.58
CA ARG A 182 6.94 -1.90 3.63
C ARG A 182 8.14 -2.75 3.21
N VAL A 183 8.08 -3.37 2.04
CA VAL A 183 9.10 -4.32 1.57
C VAL A 183 9.98 -3.65 0.52
N THR A 184 11.29 -3.70 0.71
CA THR A 184 12.31 -3.36 -0.30
C THR A 184 13.28 -4.52 -0.48
N LEU A 185 13.91 -4.58 -1.64
CA LEU A 185 14.92 -5.58 -1.98
C LEU A 185 16.26 -4.87 -2.19
N ASP A 186 17.29 -5.35 -1.51
CA ASP A 186 18.67 -4.96 -1.77
C ASP A 186 19.50 -6.19 -2.20
N GLN A 187 20.76 -5.93 -2.57
CA GLN A 187 21.75 -6.95 -2.93
C GLN A 187 21.95 -8.03 -1.85
N HIS A 188 21.59 -7.74 -0.59
CA HIS A 188 21.79 -8.59 0.58
C HIS A 188 20.52 -9.32 1.03
N GLY A 189 19.35 -8.99 0.49
CA GLY A 189 18.10 -9.70 0.74
C GLY A 189 16.86 -8.80 0.80
N VAL A 190 15.86 -9.25 1.56
CA VAL A 190 14.58 -8.56 1.74
C VAL A 190 14.58 -7.78 3.05
N LEU A 191 14.34 -6.48 2.97
CA LEU A 191 14.19 -5.60 4.13
C LEU A 191 12.72 -5.23 4.34
N VAL A 192 12.31 -5.14 5.61
CA VAL A 192 10.98 -4.65 6.02
C VAL A 192 11.16 -3.41 6.89
N GLU A 193 10.75 -2.24 6.38
CA GLU A 193 11.10 -0.92 6.93
C GLU A 193 10.60 -0.62 8.36
N ARG A 194 9.41 -1.09 8.75
CA ARG A 194 8.67 -0.61 9.95
C ARG A 194 8.59 -1.58 11.14
N GLY A 195 9.51 -2.52 11.26
CA GLY A 195 9.68 -3.29 12.48
C GLY A 195 9.81 -4.80 12.29
N THR A 196 10.98 -5.27 12.73
CA THR A 196 11.23 -6.57 13.41
C THR A 196 11.14 -7.87 12.63
N GLY A 197 11.37 -7.87 11.31
CA GLY A 197 11.55 -9.14 10.60
C GLY A 197 12.34 -9.02 9.31
N ARG A 198 13.37 -9.85 9.16
CA ARG A 198 13.84 -10.22 7.82
C ARG A 198 12.81 -11.20 7.25
N MET A 199 12.29 -10.88 6.08
CA MET A 199 11.48 -11.83 5.33
C MET A 199 12.42 -12.71 4.50
N ALA A 200 12.15 -14.01 4.43
CA ALA A 200 12.92 -14.87 3.55
C ALA A 200 12.65 -14.46 2.09
N ILE A 201 13.71 -14.24 1.30
CA ILE A 201 13.63 -13.96 -0.14
C ILE A 201 12.85 -15.05 -0.90
N THR A 202 12.90 -16.28 -0.40
CA THR A 202 12.12 -17.41 -0.93
C THR A 202 10.62 -17.19 -0.85
N THR A 203 10.12 -16.44 0.15
CA THR A 203 8.71 -16.06 0.26
C THR A 203 8.31 -15.11 -0.86
N ILE A 204 9.11 -14.06 -1.12
CA ILE A 204 8.85 -13.12 -2.21
C ILE A 204 8.92 -13.83 -3.57
N ARG A 205 9.95 -14.63 -3.82
CA ARG A 205 10.07 -15.45 -5.04
C ARG A 205 8.89 -16.41 -5.22
N SER A 206 8.36 -16.96 -4.13
CA SER A 206 7.17 -17.80 -4.16
C SER A 206 5.89 -17.03 -4.50
N LEU A 207 5.77 -15.76 -4.11
CA LEU A 207 4.66 -14.90 -4.53
C LEU A 207 4.80 -14.49 -6.01
N GLU A 208 6.03 -14.21 -6.46
CA GLU A 208 6.35 -13.92 -7.87
C GLU A 208 6.05 -15.11 -8.78
N SER A 209 6.46 -16.33 -8.41
CA SER A 209 6.18 -17.53 -9.20
C SER A 209 4.67 -17.83 -9.30
N ARG A 210 3.87 -17.25 -8.41
CA ARG A 210 2.40 -17.33 -8.43
C ARG A 210 1.75 -16.16 -9.17
N GLY A 211 2.54 -15.23 -9.70
CA GLY A 211 2.07 -14.03 -10.37
C GLY A 211 1.32 -13.07 -9.45
N LEU A 212 1.56 -13.11 -8.13
CA LEU A 212 0.88 -12.22 -7.16
C LEU A 212 1.67 -10.94 -6.87
N VAL A 213 2.97 -10.98 -7.14
CA VAL A 213 3.89 -9.87 -6.92
C VAL A 213 4.78 -9.75 -8.15
N GLN A 214 5.12 -8.54 -8.53
CA GLN A 214 6.13 -8.21 -9.53
C GLN A 214 7.16 -7.26 -8.93
N ARG A 215 8.36 -7.23 -9.49
CA ARG A 215 9.40 -6.27 -9.10
C ARG A 215 9.39 -5.08 -10.05
N GLU A 216 9.53 -3.91 -9.47
CA GLU A 216 9.77 -2.67 -10.21
C GLU A 216 11.11 -2.08 -9.73
N PRO A 217 11.89 -1.45 -10.63
CA PRO A 217 13.08 -0.71 -10.23
C PRO A 217 12.71 0.36 -9.20
N CYS A 218 13.44 0.41 -8.09
CA CYS A 218 13.18 1.36 -7.02
C CYS A 218 14.10 2.60 -7.16
N ALA A 219 13.57 3.77 -6.81
CA ALA A 219 14.31 5.02 -6.84
C ALA A 219 15.30 5.17 -5.65
N LEU A 220 15.28 4.26 -4.69
CA LEU A 220 16.06 4.34 -3.45
C LEU A 220 17.51 3.91 -3.68
N TRP A 221 18.48 4.73 -3.28
CA TRP A 221 19.92 4.49 -3.56
C TRP A 221 20.50 3.18 -3.00
N MET A 222 19.88 2.57 -1.99
CA MET A 222 20.33 1.31 -1.37
C MET A 222 19.51 0.09 -1.78
N HIS A 223 18.45 0.28 -2.58
CA HIS A 223 17.52 -0.79 -2.93
C HIS A 223 17.36 -0.87 -4.44
N ASP A 224 17.66 -2.05 -4.99
CA ASP A 224 17.63 -2.25 -6.43
C ASP A 224 16.18 -2.36 -6.93
N GLU A 225 15.31 -2.98 -6.12
CA GLU A 225 13.98 -3.38 -6.55
C GLU A 225 12.96 -3.20 -5.42
N ARG A 226 11.72 -2.87 -5.80
CA ARG A 226 10.57 -2.91 -4.90
C ARG A 226 9.53 -3.90 -5.43
N PRO A 227 9.05 -4.84 -4.58
CA PRO A 227 7.91 -5.66 -4.93
C PRO A 227 6.61 -4.85 -4.88
N HIS A 228 5.76 -5.05 -5.89
CA HIS A 228 4.41 -4.49 -5.99
C HIS A 228 3.40 -5.61 -6.26
N LEU A 229 2.16 -5.41 -5.83
CA LEU A 229 1.08 -6.33 -6.18
C LEU A 229 0.78 -6.24 -7.68
N THR A 230 0.61 -7.39 -8.32
CA THR A 230 0.00 -7.50 -9.65
C THR A 230 -1.52 -7.34 -9.53
N PRO A 231 -2.28 -7.20 -10.65
CA PRO A 231 -3.74 -7.29 -10.61
C PRO A 231 -4.25 -8.58 -9.93
N GLU A 232 -3.62 -9.72 -10.21
CA GLU A 232 -3.92 -11.00 -9.57
C GLU A 232 -3.58 -10.98 -8.07
N GLY A 233 -2.50 -10.31 -7.70
CA GLY A 233 -2.10 -10.04 -6.32
C GLY A 233 -3.12 -9.21 -5.54
N CYS A 234 -3.63 -8.14 -6.15
CA CYS A 234 -4.69 -7.30 -5.60
C CYS A 234 -5.96 -8.11 -5.38
N GLN A 235 -6.40 -8.88 -6.38
CA GLN A 235 -7.57 -9.75 -6.26
C GLN A 235 -7.39 -10.81 -5.15
N ALA A 236 -6.21 -11.46 -5.12
CA ALA A 236 -5.87 -12.45 -4.10
C ALA A 236 -5.88 -11.88 -2.68
N LEU A 237 -5.29 -10.69 -2.51
CA LEU A 237 -5.25 -10.02 -1.21
C LEU A 237 -6.64 -9.55 -0.79
N ALA A 238 -7.42 -8.94 -1.68
CA ALA A 238 -8.80 -8.55 -1.41
C ALA A 238 -9.66 -9.74 -0.96
N ALA A 239 -9.57 -10.87 -1.67
CA ALA A 239 -10.25 -12.11 -1.27
C ALA A 239 -9.76 -12.62 0.09
N THR A 240 -8.47 -12.51 0.41
CA THR A 240 -7.93 -12.90 1.71
C THR A 240 -8.45 -12.00 2.84
N LEU A 241 -8.45 -10.68 2.63
CA LEU A 241 -8.95 -9.69 3.58
C LEU A 241 -10.44 -9.88 3.89
N ALA A 242 -11.25 -10.21 2.88
CA ALA A 242 -12.67 -10.51 3.03
C ALA A 242 -12.97 -11.69 3.97
N ASN A 243 -12.01 -12.61 4.12
CA ASN A 243 -12.17 -13.81 4.96
C ASN A 243 -11.48 -13.68 6.34
N LEU A 244 -10.80 -12.56 6.62
CA LEU A 244 -10.21 -12.32 7.95
C LEU A 244 -11.31 -12.11 8.98
N GLY A 245 -11.33 -12.97 10.01
CA GLY A 245 -12.25 -12.86 11.14
C GLY A 245 -13.47 -13.78 11.08
N GLN A 246 -13.69 -14.53 10.01
CA GLN A 246 -14.68 -15.61 10.06
C GLN A 246 -14.15 -16.74 10.95
N PRO A 247 -14.92 -17.18 11.97
CA PRO A 247 -14.58 -18.40 12.68
C PRO A 247 -14.49 -19.49 11.63
N ARG A 248 -13.33 -20.12 11.53
CA ARG A 248 -13.09 -21.25 10.63
C ARG A 248 -14.18 -22.25 10.97
N SER A 249 -15.21 -22.37 10.13
CA SER A 249 -16.29 -23.33 10.36
C SER A 249 -15.59 -24.65 10.60
N ALA A 250 -15.73 -25.16 11.82
CA ALA A 250 -15.03 -26.36 12.23
C ALA A 250 -15.32 -27.41 11.14
N PRO A 251 -14.31 -28.16 10.67
CA PRO A 251 -14.55 -29.22 9.71
C PRO A 251 -15.71 -30.06 10.27
N PRO A 252 -16.74 -30.38 9.45
CA PRO A 252 -17.90 -31.11 9.92
C PRO A 252 -17.36 -32.31 10.68
N ALA A 253 -17.69 -32.39 11.97
CA ALA A 253 -17.15 -33.40 12.87
C ALA A 253 -17.29 -34.74 12.16
N ALA A 254 -16.17 -35.36 11.82
CA ALA A 254 -16.18 -36.67 11.18
C ALA A 254 -17.04 -37.56 12.07
N ILE A 255 -18.16 -38.05 11.51
CA ILE A 255 -19.10 -38.90 12.23
C ILE A 255 -18.26 -40.06 12.77
N PRO A 256 -18.14 -40.21 14.11
CA PRO A 256 -17.31 -41.26 14.67
C PRO A 256 -17.84 -42.61 14.16
N PRO A 257 -16.95 -43.52 13.73
CA PRO A 257 -17.37 -44.82 13.23
C PRO A 257 -18.19 -45.52 14.30
N THR A 258 -19.41 -45.90 13.95
CA THR A 258 -20.33 -46.61 14.84
C THR A 258 -19.66 -47.92 15.25
N ALA A 259 -19.24 -48.00 16.51
CA ALA A 259 -18.64 -49.20 17.07
C ALA A 259 -19.66 -50.34 16.97
N LYS A 260 -19.38 -51.32 16.09
CA LYS A 260 -20.14 -52.57 16.02
C LYS A 260 -19.99 -53.29 17.35
N ALA A 261 -21.09 -53.43 18.08
CA ALA A 261 -21.16 -54.20 19.31
C ALA A 261 -20.75 -55.66 19.04
N ALA A 262 -19.61 -56.06 19.60
CA ALA A 262 -19.20 -57.46 19.64
C ALA A 262 -20.08 -58.19 20.67
N VAL A 263 -20.99 -59.03 20.17
CA VAL A 263 -21.79 -59.93 20.99
C VAL A 263 -20.92 -61.12 21.39
N THR A 264 -20.43 -61.12 22.62
CA THR A 264 -19.75 -62.27 23.22
C THR A 264 -20.81 -63.23 23.77
N ARG A 265 -21.06 -64.35 23.09
CA ARG A 265 -21.81 -65.49 23.64
C ARG A 265 -20.86 -66.36 24.45
N SER A 266 -21.02 -66.37 25.77
CA SER A 266 -20.39 -67.36 26.64
C SER A 266 -21.31 -68.58 26.78
N ALA A 267 -20.81 -69.73 26.36
CA ALA A 267 -21.45 -71.03 26.51
C ALA A 267 -21.10 -71.65 27.87
N THR A 268 -22.11 -72.14 28.57
CA THR A 268 -22.03 -72.96 29.77
C THR A 268 -21.62 -74.39 29.44
N ARG A 269 -20.77 -74.99 30.27
CA ARG A 269 -20.62 -76.43 30.44
C ARG A 269 -20.41 -76.75 31.91
#